data_AF-A0A550D184-F1
#
_entry.id   AF-A0A550D184-F1
#
_cell.length_a   1.000
_cell.length_b   1.000
_cell.length_c   1.000
_cell.angle_alpha   90.00
_cell.angle_beta   90.00
_cell.angle_gamma   90.00
#
_symmetry.space_group_name_H-M   'P 1'
#
loop_
_entity.id
_entity.type
_entity.pdbx_description
1 polymer ?
#
loop_
_entity_poly.entity_id
_entity_poly.type
_entity_poly.pdbx_seq_one_letter_code
_entity_poly.pdbx_strand_id
1 'polypeptide(L)'
;LGGHWGANDITKDLSNILNANPIITTASELKGKISVEKIAEMLIAKIENPEAIVKVNSALLRDEIVCIDENVNLDLPKNIVINDSSCKYIISLREKTYDDKVVVKLKPLKLAIGIGSKKEVNLDEIKNGIDKILERLNVGKDRIGVIASIREGISKIAEELNVKFRLVSEKEINSFTNPCLTPPSKTLVELGLKGVAEISALIAGGEKSKLILRKVAIGKNVTIAVASYEGRSD
;
A
#
# COMPACT_ATOMS: atom_id res chain seq x y z
N LEU A 1 -21.33 -5.13 9.37
CA LEU A 1 -20.42 -4.02 9.01
C LEU A 1 -19.64 -4.44 7.75
N GLY A 2 -19.36 -3.54 6.81
CA GLY A 2 -18.43 -3.85 5.70
C GLY A 2 -18.97 -4.70 4.54
N GLY A 3 -20.25 -5.12 4.54
CA GLY A 3 -20.81 -5.95 3.47
C GLY A 3 -20.70 -5.32 2.06
N HIS A 4 -20.80 -4.00 1.96
CA HIS A 4 -20.62 -3.24 0.70
C HIS A 4 -19.14 -3.09 0.29
N TRP A 5 -18.21 -3.48 1.16
CA TRP A 5 -16.76 -3.28 1.03
C TRP A 5 -16.01 -4.63 1.05
N GLY A 6 -16.68 -5.71 0.62
CA GLY A 6 -16.07 -7.04 0.49
C GLY A 6 -16.05 -7.91 1.76
N ALA A 7 -16.75 -7.51 2.84
CA ALA A 7 -16.75 -8.32 4.07
C ALA A 7 -17.35 -9.73 3.88
N ASN A 8 -18.27 -9.90 2.93
CA ASN A 8 -18.83 -11.21 2.60
C ASN A 8 -17.78 -12.10 1.92
N ASP A 9 -16.97 -11.54 1.01
CA ASP A 9 -15.88 -12.28 0.35
C ASP A 9 -14.81 -12.68 1.35
N ILE A 10 -14.42 -11.74 2.24
CA ILE A 10 -13.54 -12.05 3.38
C ILE A 10 -14.14 -13.16 4.25
N THR A 11 -15.46 -13.15 4.49
CA THR A 11 -16.14 -14.18 5.28
C THR A 11 -16.05 -15.55 4.61
N LYS A 12 -16.22 -15.62 3.28
CA LYS A 12 -16.07 -16.85 2.49
C LYS A 12 -14.62 -17.35 2.49
N ASP A 13 -13.66 -16.47 2.25
CA ASP A 13 -12.23 -16.81 2.25
C ASP A 13 -11.80 -17.32 3.62
N LEU A 14 -12.19 -16.61 4.68
CA LEU A 14 -11.84 -16.97 6.04
C LEU A 14 -12.53 -18.27 6.47
N SER A 15 -13.78 -18.51 6.05
CA SER A 15 -14.47 -19.77 6.33
C SER A 15 -13.78 -20.95 5.67
N ASN A 16 -13.26 -20.78 4.44
CA ASN A 16 -12.47 -21.82 3.77
C ASN A 16 -11.16 -22.10 4.51
N ILE A 17 -10.43 -21.06 4.92
CA ILE A 17 -9.16 -21.20 5.66
C ILE A 17 -9.39 -21.88 7.02
N LEU A 18 -10.47 -21.54 7.72
CA LEU A 18 -10.78 -22.04 9.06
C LEU A 18 -11.61 -23.33 9.04
N ASN A 19 -12.00 -23.84 7.87
CA ASN A 19 -12.95 -24.94 7.70
C ASN A 19 -14.26 -24.72 8.50
N ALA A 20 -14.80 -23.51 8.40
CA ALA A 20 -16.02 -23.08 9.08
C ALA A 20 -17.17 -22.88 8.08
N ASN A 21 -18.39 -22.72 8.57
CA ASN A 21 -19.55 -22.40 7.74
C ASN A 21 -19.78 -20.87 7.74
N PRO A 22 -19.73 -20.19 6.58
CA PRO A 22 -19.99 -18.76 6.49
C PRO A 22 -21.49 -18.49 6.68
N ILE A 23 -21.84 -17.61 7.62
CA ILE A 23 -23.22 -17.16 7.83
C ILE A 23 -23.38 -15.77 7.23
N ILE A 24 -23.90 -15.71 6.00
CA ILE A 24 -24.11 -14.47 5.25
C ILE A 24 -25.61 -14.22 5.17
N THR A 25 -26.10 -13.24 5.93
CA THR A 25 -27.54 -12.96 6.07
C THR A 25 -28.02 -11.75 5.27
N THR A 26 -27.09 -11.00 4.65
CA THR A 26 -27.42 -9.75 3.95
C THR A 26 -27.50 -9.96 2.44
N ALA A 27 -28.69 -9.76 1.86
CA ALA A 27 -28.95 -9.74 0.41
C ALA A 27 -28.30 -8.55 -0.35
N SER A 28 -27.29 -7.89 0.23
CA SER A 28 -26.65 -6.70 -0.34
C SER A 28 -25.55 -7.00 -1.37
N GLU A 29 -25.45 -8.24 -1.86
CA GLU A 29 -24.47 -8.68 -2.85
C GLU A 29 -24.64 -8.09 -4.27
N LEU A 30 -25.55 -7.15 -4.50
CA LEU A 30 -25.81 -6.63 -5.86
C LEU A 30 -25.18 -5.28 -6.19
N LYS A 31 -24.55 -4.57 -5.24
CA LYS A 31 -23.96 -3.25 -5.50
C LYS A 31 -22.59 -3.10 -4.84
N GLY A 32 -21.59 -3.79 -5.40
CA GLY A 32 -20.16 -3.61 -5.10
C GLY A 32 -19.69 -2.20 -5.50
N LYS A 33 -20.08 -1.20 -4.72
CA LYS A 33 -19.80 0.21 -5.00
C LYS A 33 -18.50 0.60 -4.33
N ILE A 34 -17.46 0.71 -5.14
CA ILE A 34 -16.15 1.24 -4.73
C ILE A 34 -16.17 2.77 -4.77
N SER A 35 -15.36 3.42 -3.94
CA SER A 35 -15.17 4.87 -3.98
C SER A 35 -13.82 5.22 -4.62
N VAL A 36 -13.68 6.46 -5.08
CA VAL A 36 -12.44 7.01 -5.62
C VAL A 36 -11.30 6.90 -4.61
N GLU A 37 -11.56 7.13 -3.34
CA GLU A 37 -10.57 7.02 -2.26
C GLU A 37 -10.09 5.58 -2.11
N LYS A 38 -10.98 4.59 -2.25
CA LYS A 38 -10.60 3.18 -2.19
C LYS A 38 -9.75 2.77 -3.40
N ILE A 39 -10.10 3.26 -4.59
CA ILE A 39 -9.30 3.07 -5.80
C ILE A 39 -7.90 3.68 -5.61
N ALA A 40 -7.81 4.91 -5.08
CA ALA A 40 -6.55 5.58 -4.80
C ALA A 40 -5.70 4.79 -3.78
N GLU A 41 -6.32 4.23 -2.74
CA GLU A 41 -5.64 3.36 -1.77
C GLU A 41 -5.08 2.08 -2.43
N MET A 42 -5.90 1.40 -3.25
CA MET A 42 -5.49 0.17 -3.96
C MET A 42 -4.35 0.44 -4.96
N LEU A 43 -4.32 1.62 -5.57
CA LEU A 43 -3.27 2.05 -6.49
C LEU A 43 -2.06 2.69 -5.79
N ILE A 44 -2.12 2.83 -4.47
CA ILE A 44 -1.09 3.50 -3.66
C ILE A 44 -0.81 4.89 -4.23
N ALA A 45 -1.86 5.68 -4.39
CA ALA A 45 -1.83 6.99 -5.01
C ALA A 45 -2.54 8.04 -4.14
N LYS A 46 -2.14 9.30 -4.30
CA LYS A 46 -2.76 10.45 -3.65
C LYS A 46 -3.68 11.15 -4.62
N ILE A 47 -4.85 11.57 -4.15
CA ILE A 47 -5.76 12.42 -4.93
C ILE A 47 -5.23 13.85 -4.92
N GLU A 48 -5.03 14.45 -6.10
CA GLU A 48 -4.52 15.81 -6.22
C GLU A 48 -5.61 16.88 -6.22
N ASN A 49 -6.80 16.53 -6.74
CA ASN A 49 -7.91 17.46 -6.95
C ASN A 49 -9.20 16.95 -6.26
N PRO A 50 -9.29 17.09 -4.93
CA PRO A 50 -10.37 16.49 -4.14
C PRO A 50 -11.78 17.02 -4.49
N GLU A 51 -11.90 18.18 -5.14
CA GLU A 51 -13.16 18.76 -5.57
C GLU A 51 -13.93 17.91 -6.60
N ALA A 52 -13.24 17.05 -7.35
CA ALA A 52 -13.86 16.15 -8.32
C ALA A 52 -14.41 14.86 -7.69
N ILE A 53 -13.98 14.51 -6.47
CA ILE A 53 -14.33 13.26 -5.78
C ILE A 53 -15.86 13.11 -5.66
N VAL A 54 -16.55 14.15 -5.18
CA VAL A 54 -18.00 14.08 -4.93
C VAL A 54 -18.77 13.73 -6.20
N LYS A 55 -18.38 14.31 -7.35
CA LYS A 55 -19.03 14.07 -8.64
C LYS A 55 -18.78 12.65 -9.14
N VAL A 56 -17.55 12.16 -9.07
CA VAL A 56 -17.19 10.80 -9.52
C VAL A 56 -17.77 9.74 -8.58
N ASN A 57 -17.68 9.92 -7.26
CA ASN A 57 -18.33 9.02 -6.29
C ASN A 57 -19.85 8.98 -6.50
N SER A 58 -20.50 10.10 -6.79
CA SER A 58 -21.93 10.11 -7.13
C SER A 58 -22.25 9.33 -8.40
N ALA A 59 -21.36 9.35 -9.40
CA ALA A 59 -21.50 8.57 -10.63
C ALA A 59 -21.35 7.07 -10.35
N LEU A 60 -20.33 6.67 -9.56
CA LEU A 60 -20.14 5.29 -9.08
C LEU A 60 -21.36 4.81 -8.28
N LEU A 61 -21.94 5.67 -7.44
CA LEU A 61 -23.16 5.38 -6.70
C LEU A 61 -24.41 5.27 -7.58
N ARG A 62 -24.40 5.80 -8.80
CA ARG A 62 -25.49 5.64 -9.78
C ARG A 62 -25.21 4.53 -10.80
N ASP A 63 -24.15 3.75 -10.60
CA ASP A 63 -23.72 2.69 -11.51
C ASP A 63 -23.41 3.23 -12.94
N GLU A 64 -23.05 4.52 -13.05
CA GLU A 64 -22.55 5.13 -14.29
C GLU A 64 -21.15 4.60 -14.63
N ILE A 65 -20.79 4.65 -15.92
CA ILE A 65 -19.48 4.20 -16.40
C ILE A 65 -18.39 5.22 -16.02
N VAL A 66 -17.37 4.76 -15.33
CA VAL A 66 -16.17 5.53 -14.96
C VAL A 66 -14.95 4.88 -15.60
N CYS A 67 -14.09 5.68 -16.22
CA CYS A 67 -12.87 5.17 -16.85
C CYS A 67 -11.66 5.34 -15.92
N ILE A 68 -10.74 4.39 -15.91
CA ILE A 68 -9.39 4.55 -15.40
C ILE A 68 -8.44 4.68 -16.60
N ASP A 69 -7.85 5.86 -16.81
CA ASP A 69 -6.89 6.11 -17.90
C ASP A 69 -5.47 5.70 -17.51
N GLU A 70 -5.32 4.41 -17.19
CA GLU A 70 -4.04 3.72 -17.00
C GLU A 70 -4.25 2.22 -17.10
N ASN A 71 -3.20 1.47 -17.44
CA ASN A 71 -3.25 0.02 -17.34
C ASN A 71 -3.06 -0.41 -15.88
N VAL A 72 -4.15 -0.79 -15.21
CA VAL A 72 -4.15 -1.26 -13.82
C VAL A 72 -4.63 -2.69 -13.74
N ASN A 73 -3.99 -3.49 -12.88
CA ASN A 73 -4.40 -4.87 -12.61
C ASN A 73 -5.11 -4.93 -11.25
N LEU A 74 -6.36 -4.49 -11.21
CA LEU A 74 -7.21 -4.50 -10.02
C LEU A 74 -8.53 -5.19 -10.35
N ASP A 75 -9.04 -5.97 -9.40
CA ASP A 75 -10.41 -6.45 -9.46
C ASP A 75 -11.35 -5.28 -9.13
N LEU A 76 -12.08 -4.81 -10.15
CA LEU A 76 -12.91 -3.62 -10.09
C LEU A 76 -14.35 -3.92 -10.53
N PRO A 77 -15.34 -3.18 -10.01
CA PRO A 77 -16.73 -3.32 -10.44
C PRO A 77 -16.91 -3.13 -11.95
N LYS A 78 -17.91 -3.81 -12.53
CA LYS A 78 -18.17 -3.83 -13.99
C LYS A 78 -18.40 -2.46 -14.63
N ASN A 79 -18.81 -1.46 -13.85
CA ASN A 79 -19.00 -0.09 -14.35
C ASN A 79 -17.69 0.72 -14.40
N ILE A 80 -16.55 0.11 -14.07
CA ILE A 80 -15.23 0.71 -14.22
C ILE A 80 -14.53 0.09 -15.42
N VAL A 81 -14.17 0.93 -16.39
CA VAL A 81 -13.46 0.51 -17.61
C VAL A 81 -12.00 0.95 -17.51
N ILE A 82 -11.08 0.02 -17.70
CA ILE A 82 -9.64 0.24 -17.58
C ILE A 82 -9.06 0.56 -18.96
N ASN A 83 -8.02 1.39 -19.00
CA ASN A 83 -7.31 1.79 -20.23
C ASN A 83 -8.25 2.40 -21.28
N ASP A 84 -9.24 3.15 -20.82
CA ASP A 84 -10.15 3.92 -21.64
C ASP A 84 -10.17 5.36 -21.14
N SER A 85 -10.40 6.29 -22.06
CA SER A 85 -10.56 7.71 -21.77
C SER A 85 -11.83 8.27 -22.41
N SER A 86 -12.73 7.43 -22.94
CA SER A 86 -13.97 7.83 -23.60
C SER A 86 -15.07 8.28 -22.62
N CYS A 87 -14.99 7.86 -21.35
CA CYS A 87 -16.01 8.15 -20.34
C CYS A 87 -16.11 9.64 -19.97
N LYS A 88 -17.31 10.05 -19.53
CA LYS A 88 -17.54 11.37 -18.93
C LYS A 88 -16.80 11.57 -17.60
N TYR A 89 -16.65 10.52 -16.81
CA TYR A 89 -15.92 10.52 -15.54
C TYR A 89 -14.65 9.71 -15.70
N ILE A 90 -13.51 10.29 -15.32
CA ILE A 90 -12.20 9.67 -15.47
C ILE A 90 -11.45 9.72 -14.13
N ILE A 91 -10.79 8.63 -13.80
CA ILE A 91 -9.74 8.56 -12.79
C ILE A 91 -8.44 8.40 -13.57
N SER A 92 -7.55 9.39 -13.52
CA SER A 92 -6.31 9.40 -14.31
C SER A 92 -5.10 9.36 -13.41
N LEU A 93 -4.12 8.53 -13.77
CA LEU A 93 -2.78 8.50 -13.16
C LEU A 93 -1.75 9.26 -14.01
N ARG A 94 -2.20 9.85 -15.12
CA ARG A 94 -1.35 10.50 -16.14
C ARG A 94 -1.49 12.01 -16.06
N GLU A 95 -0.40 12.70 -16.35
CA GLU A 95 -0.41 14.14 -16.56
C GLU A 95 -0.99 14.46 -17.95
N LYS A 96 -2.32 14.39 -18.05
CA LYS A 96 -3.08 14.63 -19.28
C LYS A 96 -4.29 15.53 -18.99
N THR A 97 -4.63 16.36 -19.96
CA THR A 97 -5.87 17.16 -19.95
C THR A 97 -6.99 16.42 -20.67
N TYR A 98 -8.20 16.59 -20.17
CA TYR A 98 -9.40 15.98 -20.74
C TYR A 98 -10.47 17.05 -20.85
N ASP A 99 -10.77 17.46 -22.07
CA ASP A 99 -11.79 18.47 -22.33
C ASP A 99 -13.18 17.88 -22.09
N ASP A 100 -14.08 18.69 -21.53
CA ASP A 100 -15.49 18.37 -21.24
C ASP A 100 -15.73 17.13 -20.36
N LYS A 101 -14.75 16.74 -19.55
CA LYS A 101 -14.81 15.56 -18.66
C LYS A 101 -14.60 15.93 -17.19
N VAL A 102 -15.17 15.11 -16.31
CA VAL A 102 -14.96 15.21 -14.86
C VAL A 102 -13.84 14.27 -14.47
N VAL A 103 -12.68 14.81 -14.13
CA VAL A 103 -11.46 14.02 -13.90
C VAL A 103 -11.02 14.09 -12.45
N VAL A 104 -10.78 12.94 -11.83
CA VAL A 104 -9.96 12.83 -10.62
C VAL A 104 -8.55 12.46 -11.04
N LYS A 105 -7.58 13.27 -10.63
CA LYS A 105 -6.15 13.04 -10.81
C LYS A 105 -5.58 12.32 -9.60
N LEU A 106 -4.94 11.20 -9.86
CA LEU A 106 -4.21 10.41 -8.89
C LEU A 106 -2.72 10.52 -9.17
N LYS A 107 -1.95 10.85 -8.13
CA LYS A 107 -0.50 10.86 -8.16
C LYS A 107 0.04 9.58 -7.49
N PRO A 108 0.67 8.66 -8.25
CA PRO A 108 1.28 7.47 -7.66
C PRO A 108 2.34 7.84 -6.61
N LEU A 109 2.26 7.26 -5.42
CA LEU A 109 3.20 7.54 -4.31
C LEU A 109 4.43 6.63 -4.39
N LYS A 110 5.63 7.16 -4.18
CA LYS A 110 6.77 6.27 -3.98
C LYS A 110 6.65 5.51 -2.65
N LEU A 111 7.40 4.42 -2.52
CA LEU A 111 7.38 3.52 -1.37
C LEU A 111 8.64 3.69 -0.52
N ALA A 112 8.46 3.65 0.79
CA ALA A 112 9.51 3.48 1.77
C ALA A 112 9.46 2.05 2.30
N ILE A 113 10.50 1.26 2.01
CA ILE A 113 10.59 -0.14 2.42
C ILE A 113 11.45 -0.23 3.67
N GLY A 114 10.85 -0.68 4.78
CA GLY A 114 11.56 -0.90 6.03
C GLY A 114 11.86 -2.37 6.24
N ILE A 115 13.10 -2.69 6.57
CA ILE A 115 13.59 -4.07 6.69
C ILE A 115 14.13 -4.30 8.10
N GLY A 116 13.53 -5.24 8.82
CA GLY A 116 14.05 -5.76 10.08
C GLY A 116 14.68 -7.13 9.88
N SER A 117 15.93 -7.29 10.29
CA SER A 117 16.67 -8.55 10.14
C SER A 117 17.57 -8.87 11.33
N LYS A 118 17.85 -10.17 11.52
CA LYS A 118 18.96 -10.61 12.39
C LYS A 118 20.32 -10.21 11.79
N LYS A 119 21.40 -10.29 12.58
CA LYS A 119 22.74 -9.84 12.17
C LYS A 119 23.25 -10.54 10.90
N GLU A 120 23.05 -11.85 10.81
CA GLU A 120 23.51 -12.66 9.69
C GLU A 120 22.29 -13.09 8.88
N VAL A 121 22.04 -12.39 7.77
CA VAL A 121 20.93 -12.70 6.86
C VAL A 121 21.45 -12.68 5.43
N ASN A 122 20.96 -13.63 4.65
CA ASN A 122 21.22 -13.70 3.23
C ASN A 122 20.52 -12.53 2.50
N LEU A 123 21.29 -11.71 1.76
CA LEU A 123 20.75 -10.60 1.00
C LEU A 123 19.76 -11.05 -0.08
N ASP A 124 19.94 -12.26 -0.64
CA ASP A 124 19.03 -12.80 -1.65
C ASP A 124 17.65 -13.15 -1.06
N GLU A 125 17.59 -13.57 0.21
CA GLU A 125 16.32 -13.78 0.93
C GLU A 125 15.55 -12.46 1.03
N ILE A 126 16.26 -11.36 1.31
CA ILE A 126 15.67 -10.03 1.40
C ILE A 126 15.20 -9.54 0.02
N LYS A 127 16.04 -9.67 -1.03
CA LYS A 127 15.68 -9.27 -2.40
C LYS A 127 14.44 -9.99 -2.90
N ASN A 128 14.40 -11.31 -2.75
CA ASN A 128 13.23 -12.11 -3.10
C ASN A 128 12.00 -11.71 -2.29
N GLY A 129 12.19 -11.34 -1.02
CA GLY A 129 11.13 -10.80 -0.18
C GLY A 129 10.57 -9.47 -0.68
N ILE A 130 11.44 -8.56 -1.12
CA ILE A 130 11.05 -7.28 -1.73
C ILE A 130 10.25 -7.54 -3.01
N ASP A 131 10.74 -8.39 -3.90
CA ASP A 131 10.09 -8.68 -5.18
C ASP A 131 8.68 -9.26 -4.98
N LYS A 132 8.50 -10.20 -4.05
CA LYS A 132 7.19 -10.75 -3.68
C LYS A 132 6.23 -9.70 -3.11
N ILE A 133 6.76 -8.75 -2.33
CA ILE A 133 5.95 -7.68 -1.75
C ILE A 133 5.50 -6.69 -2.83
N LEU A 134 6.39 -6.33 -3.75
CA LEU A 134 6.06 -5.45 -4.88
C LEU A 134 5.03 -6.10 -5.80
N GLU A 135 5.19 -7.39 -6.12
CA GLU A 135 4.22 -8.17 -6.87
C GLU A 135 2.85 -8.17 -6.18
N ARG A 136 2.82 -8.46 -4.87
CA ARG A 136 1.59 -8.42 -4.06
C ARG A 136 0.90 -7.05 -4.06
N LEU A 137 1.69 -5.98 -4.11
CA LEU A 137 1.17 -4.61 -4.16
C LEU A 137 0.84 -4.14 -5.59
N ASN A 138 1.10 -4.95 -6.62
CA ASN A 138 1.01 -4.59 -8.03
C ASN A 138 1.81 -3.31 -8.35
N VAL A 139 3.01 -3.18 -7.79
CA VAL A 139 3.88 -1.99 -7.93
C VAL A 139 5.24 -2.38 -8.51
N GLY A 140 5.75 -1.57 -9.44
CA GLY A 140 7.09 -1.75 -10.02
C GLY A 140 8.23 -1.29 -9.10
N LYS A 141 9.45 -1.76 -9.38
CA LYS A 141 10.67 -1.38 -8.64
C LYS A 141 10.98 0.12 -8.72
N ASP A 142 10.56 0.78 -9.80
CA ASP A 142 10.70 2.23 -10.04
C ASP A 142 9.97 3.09 -9.00
N ARG A 143 8.96 2.52 -8.34
CA ARG A 143 8.19 3.17 -7.27
C ARG A 143 8.88 3.08 -5.91
N ILE A 144 10.00 2.37 -5.76
CA ILE A 144 10.77 2.40 -4.51
C ILE A 144 11.49 3.76 -4.41
N GLY A 145 11.14 4.53 -3.37
CA GLY A 145 11.79 5.81 -3.07
C GLY A 145 12.99 5.66 -2.14
N VAL A 146 12.88 4.76 -1.16
CA VAL A 146 13.92 4.54 -0.14
C VAL A 146 13.80 3.14 0.48
N ILE A 147 14.95 2.56 0.82
CA ILE A 147 15.05 1.36 1.66
C ILE A 147 15.68 1.77 2.99
N ALA A 148 15.14 1.27 4.11
CA ALA A 148 15.59 1.63 5.43
C ALA A 148 15.74 0.43 6.36
N SER A 149 16.77 0.47 7.20
CA SER A 149 17.01 -0.55 8.22
C SER A 149 17.94 -0.02 9.31
N ILE A 150 18.03 -0.74 10.43
CA ILE A 150 19.08 -0.57 11.43
C ILE A 150 20.41 -1.26 11.05
N ARG A 151 20.43 -2.00 9.94
CA ARG A 151 21.60 -2.77 9.49
C ARG A 151 22.24 -2.14 8.26
N GLU A 152 23.49 -1.71 8.40
CA GLU A 152 24.30 -1.14 7.30
C GLU A 152 24.37 -2.06 6.08
N GLY A 153 24.52 -3.38 6.30
CA GLY A 153 24.72 -4.35 5.21
C GLY A 153 23.57 -4.44 4.20
N ILE A 154 22.40 -3.86 4.50
CA ILE A 154 21.26 -3.77 3.59
C ILE A 154 21.45 -2.66 2.54
N SER A 155 22.39 -1.72 2.73
CA SER A 155 22.71 -0.66 1.76
C SER A 155 23.03 -1.22 0.38
N LYS A 156 23.70 -2.39 0.32
CA LYS A 156 24.03 -3.10 -0.92
C LYS A 156 22.80 -3.39 -1.78
N ILE A 157 21.66 -3.72 -1.17
CA ILE A 157 20.41 -3.97 -1.90
C ILE A 157 19.87 -2.66 -2.47
N ALA A 158 19.97 -1.56 -1.72
CA ALA A 158 19.54 -0.25 -2.18
C ALA A 158 20.43 0.27 -3.34
N GLU A 159 21.75 0.04 -3.26
CA GLU A 159 22.71 0.33 -4.32
C GLU A 159 22.39 -0.43 -5.60
N GLU A 160 22.16 -1.75 -5.51
CA GLU A 160 21.78 -2.58 -6.67
C GLU A 160 20.46 -2.14 -7.32
N LEU A 161 19.49 -1.69 -6.52
CA LEU A 161 18.20 -1.19 -7.00
C LEU A 161 18.26 0.29 -7.42
N ASN A 162 19.41 0.95 -7.28
CA ASN A 162 19.60 2.38 -7.53
C ASN A 162 18.58 3.26 -6.77
N VAL A 163 18.37 2.96 -5.49
CA VAL A 163 17.47 3.69 -4.59
C VAL A 163 18.20 4.19 -3.36
N LYS A 164 17.62 5.19 -2.69
CA LYS A 164 18.21 5.74 -1.46
C LYS A 164 18.21 4.68 -0.36
N PHE A 165 19.30 4.61 0.40
CA PHE A 165 19.36 3.87 1.65
C PHE A 165 19.28 4.83 2.84
N ARG A 166 18.49 4.48 3.86
CA ARG A 166 18.48 5.17 5.15
C ARG A 166 18.84 4.19 6.27
N LEU A 167 20.03 4.37 6.84
CA LEU A 167 20.34 3.76 8.12
C LEU A 167 19.54 4.45 9.22
N VAL A 168 18.83 3.67 10.02
CA VAL A 168 18.05 4.14 11.17
C VAL A 168 18.74 3.70 12.45
N SER A 169 18.90 4.60 13.41
CA SER A 169 19.49 4.28 14.71
C SER A 169 18.49 3.62 15.66
N GLU A 170 18.99 2.83 16.62
CA GLU A 170 18.14 2.27 17.68
C GLU A 170 17.45 3.36 18.51
N LYS A 171 18.11 4.51 18.68
CA LYS A 171 17.53 5.69 19.34
C LYS A 171 16.31 6.21 18.59
N GLU A 172 16.40 6.35 17.27
CA GLU A 172 15.27 6.72 16.42
C GLU A 172 14.12 5.71 16.57
N ILE A 173 14.41 4.41 16.48
CA ILE A 173 13.40 3.33 16.66
C ILE A 173 12.66 3.46 17.98
N ASN A 174 13.38 3.68 19.08
CA ASN A 174 12.82 3.71 20.42
C ASN A 174 12.09 5.01 20.74
N SER A 175 12.50 6.13 20.13
CA SER A 175 11.79 7.40 20.26
C SER A 175 10.53 7.48 19.41
N PHE A 176 10.42 6.66 18.36
CA PHE A 176 9.29 6.74 17.44
C PHE A 176 7.99 6.20 18.08
N THR A 177 6.90 6.88 17.75
CA THR A 177 5.55 6.53 18.19
C THR A 177 4.58 6.76 17.05
N ASN A 178 3.77 5.74 16.74
CA ASN A 178 2.65 5.86 15.82
C ASN A 178 1.55 4.89 16.29
N PRO A 179 0.28 5.30 16.35
CA PRO A 179 -0.81 4.47 16.89
C PRO A 179 -1.09 3.22 16.06
N CYS A 180 -0.66 3.18 14.79
CA CYS A 180 -0.91 2.06 13.90
C CYS A 180 0.16 0.97 13.96
N LEU A 181 1.22 1.13 14.76
CA LEU A 181 2.31 0.16 14.88
C LEU A 181 1.81 -1.18 15.41
N THR A 182 2.35 -2.26 14.85
CA THR A 182 2.14 -3.61 15.37
C THR A 182 2.89 -3.75 16.70
N PRO A 183 2.26 -4.31 17.75
CA PRO A 183 2.92 -4.51 19.04
C PRO A 183 4.26 -5.28 18.93
N PRO A 184 5.24 -4.98 19.79
CA PRO A 184 6.52 -5.66 19.79
C PRO A 184 6.36 -7.15 20.16
N SER A 185 7.18 -8.01 19.56
CA SER A 185 7.29 -9.41 20.00
C SER A 185 8.11 -9.50 21.29
N LYS A 186 7.98 -10.61 22.03
CA LYS A 186 8.75 -10.85 23.28
C LYS A 186 10.26 -10.61 23.09
N THR A 187 10.84 -11.17 22.03
CA THR A 187 12.26 -10.99 21.69
C THR A 187 12.65 -9.54 21.44
N LEU A 188 11.76 -8.73 20.84
CA LEU A 188 12.05 -7.32 20.62
C LEU A 188 11.98 -6.52 21.92
N VAL A 189 11.06 -6.87 22.83
CA VAL A 189 11.01 -6.28 24.17
C VAL A 189 12.29 -6.56 24.95
N GLU A 190 12.81 -7.79 24.91
CA GLU A 190 14.10 -8.17 25.52
C GLU A 190 15.28 -7.39 24.94
N LEU A 191 15.24 -7.06 23.65
CA LEU A 191 16.23 -6.24 22.96
C LEU A 191 15.99 -4.73 23.12
N GLY A 192 14.95 -4.32 23.85
CA GLY A 192 14.59 -2.92 24.03
C GLY A 192 14.13 -2.21 22.76
N LEU A 193 13.56 -2.96 21.78
CA LEU A 193 13.10 -2.44 20.50
C LEU A 193 11.57 -2.55 20.37
N LYS A 194 10.94 -1.53 19.77
CA LYS A 194 9.48 -1.51 19.53
C LYS A 194 9.05 -2.24 18.25
N GLY A 195 9.95 -2.33 17.28
CA GLY A 195 9.71 -2.93 15.97
C GLY A 195 10.60 -2.29 14.90
N VAL A 196 11.32 -3.09 14.11
CA VAL A 196 12.31 -2.54 13.18
C VAL A 196 11.70 -2.20 11.83
N ALA A 197 11.02 -3.16 11.18
CA ALA A 197 10.55 -3.00 9.81
C ALA A 197 9.56 -1.83 9.64
N GLU A 198 8.45 -1.81 10.37
CA GLU A 198 7.42 -0.76 10.26
C GLU A 198 7.96 0.63 10.62
N ILE A 199 8.74 0.72 11.69
CA ILE A 199 9.29 1.99 12.16
C ILE A 199 10.33 2.52 11.15
N SER A 200 11.20 1.65 10.63
CA SER A 200 12.18 2.06 9.61
C SER A 200 11.48 2.56 8.34
N ALA A 201 10.40 1.90 7.91
CA ALA A 201 9.60 2.32 6.76
C ALA A 201 8.98 3.71 6.99
N LEU A 202 8.31 3.92 8.12
CA LEU A 202 7.65 5.19 8.44
C LEU A 202 8.65 6.34 8.62
N ILE A 203 9.75 6.10 9.35
CA ILE A 203 10.81 7.09 9.54
C ILE A 203 11.40 7.52 8.20
N ALA A 204 11.71 6.55 7.32
CA ALA A 204 12.26 6.84 6.00
C ALA A 204 11.23 7.45 5.05
N GLY A 205 9.94 7.14 5.23
CA GLY A 205 8.83 7.68 4.47
C GLY A 205 8.58 9.17 4.70
N GLY A 206 8.94 9.68 5.88
CA GLY A 206 8.80 11.09 6.26
C GLY A 206 7.64 11.34 7.24
N GLU A 207 7.47 12.60 7.66
CA GLU A 207 6.55 12.99 8.75
C GLU A 207 5.08 12.57 8.49
N LYS A 208 4.63 12.69 7.24
CA LYS A 208 3.26 12.34 6.83
C LYS A 208 3.13 10.90 6.31
N SER A 209 4.18 10.09 6.44
CA SER A 209 4.19 8.72 5.97
C SER A 209 3.11 7.89 6.64
N LYS A 210 2.41 7.09 5.84
CA LYS A 210 1.40 6.14 6.30
C LYS A 210 1.81 4.72 5.97
N LEU A 211 1.50 3.80 6.87
CA LEU A 211 1.77 2.38 6.66
C LEU A 211 0.83 1.84 5.56
N ILE A 212 1.41 1.28 4.50
CA ILE A 212 0.70 0.67 3.37
C ILE A 212 0.62 -0.85 3.58
N LEU A 213 1.74 -1.45 3.96
CA LEU A 213 1.83 -2.88 4.27
C LEU A 213 2.42 -3.05 5.67
N ARG A 214 1.63 -3.66 6.57
CA ARG A 214 2.10 -4.12 7.88
C ARG A 214 3.24 -5.12 7.74
N LYS A 215 4.03 -5.32 8.80
CA LYS A 215 5.18 -6.23 8.74
C LYS A 215 4.76 -7.62 8.26
N VAL A 216 5.46 -8.12 7.24
CA VAL A 216 5.36 -9.49 6.74
C VAL A 216 6.68 -10.19 7.03
N ALA A 217 6.61 -11.40 7.59
CA ALA A 217 7.79 -12.22 7.78
C ALA A 217 8.22 -12.85 6.45
N ILE A 218 9.48 -12.67 6.10
CA ILE A 218 10.15 -13.35 4.99
C ILE A 218 11.10 -14.36 5.63
N GLY A 219 10.75 -15.65 5.50
CA GLY A 219 11.44 -16.70 6.23
C GLY A 219 11.38 -16.51 7.75
N LYS A 220 12.46 -16.87 8.45
CA LYS A 220 12.53 -16.83 9.93
C LYS A 220 13.22 -15.58 10.47
N ASN A 221 14.03 -14.92 9.65
CA ASN A 221 15.00 -13.93 10.13
C ASN A 221 14.79 -12.54 9.53
N VAL A 222 13.84 -12.38 8.61
CA VAL A 222 13.58 -11.12 7.91
C VAL A 222 12.12 -10.73 8.09
N THR A 223 11.90 -9.44 8.27
CA THR A 223 10.59 -8.80 8.25
C THR A 223 10.65 -7.58 7.37
N ILE A 224 9.66 -7.40 6.51
CA ILE A 224 9.56 -6.25 5.62
C ILE A 224 8.22 -5.57 5.84
N ALA A 225 8.23 -4.25 5.88
CA ALA A 225 7.04 -3.40 5.92
C ALA A 225 7.17 -2.30 4.87
N VAL A 226 6.03 -1.75 4.44
CA VAL A 226 6.01 -0.70 3.41
C VAL A 226 5.17 0.47 3.90
N ALA A 227 5.69 1.68 3.73
CA ALA A 227 5.00 2.93 4.02
C ALA A 227 5.08 3.89 2.82
N SER A 228 4.23 4.93 2.79
CA SER A 228 4.32 5.95 1.75
C SER A 228 5.61 6.75 1.89
N TYR A 229 6.28 7.01 0.77
CA TYR A 229 7.43 7.90 0.69
C TYR A 229 6.97 9.28 0.23
N GLU A 230 6.89 10.21 1.18
CA GLU A 230 6.47 11.60 0.94
C GLU A 230 7.64 12.49 0.48
N GLY A 231 8.86 11.94 0.41
CA GLY A 231 10.07 12.72 0.14
C GLY A 231 10.52 13.55 1.34
N ARG A 232 11.61 14.31 1.18
CA ARG A 232 11.87 15.43 2.10
C ARG A 232 10.95 16.57 1.69
N SER A 233 10.24 17.15 2.66
CA SER A 233 9.91 18.57 2.59
C SER A 233 11.27 19.27 2.68
N ASP A 234 11.87 19.57 1.53
CA ASP A 234 12.97 20.54 1.47
C ASP A 234 12.39 21.94 1.66
#